data_AF-A0A3B8X0Y7-F1
#
_entry.id   AF-A0A3B8X0Y7-F1
#
_cell.length_a   1.000
_cell.length_b   1.000
_cell.length_c   1.000
_cell.angle_alpha   90.00
_cell.angle_beta   90.00
_cell.angle_gamma   90.00
#
_symmetry.space_group_name_H-M   'P 1'
#
loop_
_entity.id
_entity.type
_entity.pdbx_description
1 polymer ?
#
loop_
_entity_poly.entity_id
_entity_poly.type
_entity_poly.pdbx_seq_one_letter_code
_entity_poly.pdbx_strand_id
1 'polypeptide(L)'
;MTACSSASAPVPEPAPEVKPFAKVYTTSVAGARMAPSQITLGQPSDAHFYKVTLNGDCYQSVDGFGLAVTQASCYNLLVMNAADRTAFL
;
A
#
# COMPACT_ATOMS: atom_id res chain seq x y z
N MET A 1 -20.81 -28.40 -51.30
CA MET A 1 -20.46 -28.68 -49.88
C MET A 1 -19.20 -27.89 -49.57
N THR A 2 -19.36 -26.65 -49.10
CA THR A 2 -18.22 -25.77 -48.77
C THR A 2 -18.23 -25.59 -47.27
N ALA A 3 -17.28 -26.25 -46.60
CA ALA A 3 -17.14 -26.24 -45.15
C ALA A 3 -16.47 -24.94 -44.68
N CYS A 4 -17.15 -24.20 -43.80
CA CYS A 4 -16.54 -23.16 -42.99
C CYS A 4 -15.76 -23.84 -41.85
N SER A 5 -14.44 -23.79 -41.87
CA SER A 5 -13.63 -24.11 -40.68
C SER A 5 -13.08 -22.81 -40.10
N SER A 6 -13.74 -22.33 -39.05
CA SER A 6 -13.27 -21.21 -38.25
C SER A 6 -12.32 -21.77 -37.20
N ALA A 7 -11.03 -21.79 -37.52
CA ALA A 7 -10.00 -22.02 -36.50
C ALA A 7 -9.99 -20.81 -35.57
N SER A 8 -10.54 -20.96 -34.36
CA SER A 8 -10.40 -19.97 -33.29
C SER A 8 -8.93 -19.87 -32.95
N ALA A 9 -8.34 -18.69 -33.14
CA ALA A 9 -7.01 -18.39 -32.64
C ALA A 9 -6.98 -18.57 -31.10
N PRO A 10 -5.89 -19.11 -30.51
CA PRO A 10 -5.76 -19.17 -29.06
C PRO A 10 -5.70 -17.75 -28.51
N VAL A 11 -6.58 -17.45 -27.54
CA VAL A 11 -6.53 -16.21 -26.76
C VAL A 11 -5.20 -16.22 -26.00
N PRO A 12 -4.34 -15.19 -26.12
CA PRO A 12 -3.12 -15.13 -25.34
C PRO A 12 -3.48 -15.09 -23.84
N GLU A 13 -2.94 -16.04 -23.09
CA GLU A 13 -3.03 -16.12 -21.64
C GLU A 13 -2.56 -14.77 -21.04
N PRO A 14 -3.33 -14.14 -20.14
CA PRO A 14 -2.96 -12.85 -19.59
C PRO A 14 -1.61 -12.95 -18.89
N ALA A 15 -0.69 -12.05 -19.26
CA ALA A 15 0.62 -11.97 -18.64
C ALA A 15 0.47 -11.88 -17.10
N PRO A 16 1.30 -12.59 -16.32
CA PRO A 16 1.20 -12.57 -14.88
C PRO A 16 1.34 -11.14 -14.36
N GLU A 17 0.34 -10.67 -13.62
CA GLU A 17 0.42 -9.38 -12.92
C GLU A 17 1.61 -9.41 -11.97
N VAL A 18 2.64 -8.59 -12.26
CA VAL A 18 3.79 -8.42 -11.38
C VAL A 18 3.31 -7.63 -10.17
N LYS A 19 2.93 -8.34 -9.11
CA LYS A 19 2.56 -7.72 -7.84
C LYS A 19 3.79 -7.01 -7.26
N PRO A 20 3.65 -5.74 -6.82
CA PRO A 20 4.75 -5.02 -6.17
C PRO A 20 5.16 -5.74 -4.89
N PHE A 21 6.45 -5.70 -4.57
CA PHE A 21 6.97 -6.38 -3.38
C PHE A 21 6.52 -5.69 -2.09
N ALA A 22 6.58 -4.36 -2.05
CA ALA A 22 6.11 -3.60 -0.91
C ALA A 22 5.51 -2.26 -1.31
N LYS A 23 4.57 -1.79 -0.49
CA LYS A 23 4.02 -0.43 -0.54
C LYS A 23 4.76 0.43 0.47
N VAL A 24 5.15 1.62 0.05
CA VAL A 24 5.90 2.57 0.87
C VAL A 24 5.08 3.83 1.05
N TYR A 25 5.10 4.41 2.25
CA TYR A 25 4.49 5.71 2.55
C TYR A 25 5.56 6.66 3.04
N THR A 26 5.64 7.85 2.43
CA THR A 26 6.66 8.85 2.76
C THR A 26 6.04 10.15 3.27
N THR A 27 6.57 10.67 4.38
CA THR A 27 6.29 12.01 4.89
C THR A 27 7.61 12.76 5.07
N SER A 28 7.71 13.99 4.59
CA SER A 28 8.96 14.78 4.64
C SER A 28 8.70 16.24 4.96
N VAL A 29 9.71 16.91 5.52
CA VAL A 29 9.68 18.37 5.79
C VAL A 29 9.49 19.17 4.49
N ALA A 30 10.02 18.65 3.38
CA ALA A 30 9.87 19.25 2.05
C ALA A 30 8.45 19.12 1.46
N GLY A 31 7.53 18.43 2.14
CA GLY A 31 6.10 18.46 1.82
C GLY A 31 5.49 17.13 1.35
N ALA A 32 6.22 16.01 1.37
CA ALA A 32 5.58 14.71 1.19
C ALA A 32 4.62 14.44 2.37
N ARG A 33 3.38 14.03 2.09
CA ARG A 33 2.34 13.79 3.11
C ARG A 33 1.72 12.41 2.88
N MET A 34 2.28 11.38 3.52
CA MET A 34 1.88 9.97 3.34
C MET A 34 1.77 9.56 1.87
N ALA A 35 2.69 10.05 1.02
CA ALA A 35 2.65 9.79 -0.41
C ALA A 35 2.93 8.29 -0.67
N PRO A 36 2.02 7.55 -1.33
CA PRO A 36 2.21 6.13 -1.59
C PRO A 36 3.16 5.90 -2.77
N SER A 37 4.04 4.93 -2.64
CA SER A 37 4.84 4.39 -3.75
C SER A 37 4.96 2.87 -3.64
N GLN A 38 5.52 2.24 -4.66
CA GLN A 38 5.73 0.81 -4.71
C GLN A 38 7.20 0.52 -4.98
N ILE A 39 7.70 -0.56 -4.38
CA ILE A 39 9.03 -1.08 -4.66
C ILE A 39 8.93 -2.53 -5.09
N THR A 40 9.84 -2.93 -5.97
CA THR A 40 10.10 -4.33 -6.34
C THR A 40 11.39 -4.78 -5.68
N LEU A 41 11.54 -6.10 -5.50
CA LEU A 41 12.82 -6.63 -5.04
C LEU A 41 13.87 -6.47 -6.12
N GLY A 42 14.98 -5.81 -5.75
CA GLY A 42 16.21 -5.89 -6.53
C GLY A 42 16.87 -7.26 -6.37
N GLN A 43 17.83 -7.54 -7.25
CA GLN A 43 18.68 -8.72 -7.09
C GLN A 43 19.56 -8.56 -5.84
N PRO A 44 19.73 -9.61 -5.02
CA PRO A 44 20.61 -9.55 -3.87
C PRO A 44 22.04 -9.27 -4.34
N SER A 45 22.65 -8.20 -3.81
CA SER A 45 24.05 -7.87 -4.05
C SER A 45 24.71 -7.44 -2.75
N ASP A 46 26.01 -7.73 -2.60
CA ASP A 46 26.80 -7.30 -1.44
C ASP A 46 27.27 -5.85 -1.54
N ALA A 47 26.92 -5.13 -2.62
CA ALA A 47 27.36 -3.78 -2.93
C ALA A 47 26.47 -2.66 -2.36
N HIS A 48 25.71 -2.93 -1.30
CA HIS A 48 24.82 -1.93 -0.68
C HIS A 48 25.42 -1.37 0.62
N PHE A 49 25.72 -0.07 0.62
CA PHE A 49 26.37 0.62 1.75
C PHE A 49 25.50 0.75 3.02
N TYR A 50 24.17 0.65 2.91
CA TYR A 50 23.24 0.78 4.04
C TYR A 50 22.20 -0.36 4.04
N LYS A 51 22.66 -1.57 4.39
CA LYS A 51 21.83 -2.78 4.41
C LYS A 51 21.23 -3.00 5.81
N VAL A 52 19.90 -3.01 5.91
CA VAL A 52 19.16 -3.44 7.10
C VAL A 52 18.64 -4.86 6.86
N THR A 53 18.91 -5.78 7.81
CA THR A 53 18.48 -7.18 7.72
C THR A 53 17.50 -7.48 8.85
N LEU A 54 16.35 -8.06 8.52
CA LEU A 54 15.38 -8.53 9.52
C LEU A 54 15.84 -9.89 10.06
N ASN A 55 15.90 -10.04 11.38
CA ASN A 55 16.07 -11.33 12.03
C ASN A 55 14.71 -11.94 12.41
N GLY A 56 14.68 -13.25 12.65
CA GLY A 56 13.46 -13.97 13.04
C GLY A 56 13.12 -13.88 14.53
N ASP A 57 13.82 -13.01 15.28
CA ASP A 57 13.62 -12.87 16.72
C ASP A 57 12.31 -12.13 16.99
N CYS A 58 11.51 -12.69 17.89
CA CYS A 58 10.24 -12.11 18.30
C CYS A 58 10.40 -11.35 19.61
N TYR A 59 9.84 -10.15 19.67
CA TYR A 59 9.83 -9.30 20.86
C TYR A 59 8.38 -9.12 21.35
N GLN A 60 8.00 -7.90 21.73
CA GLN A 60 6.66 -7.59 22.19
C GLN A 60 5.60 -7.76 21.09
N SER A 61 4.42 -8.24 21.49
CA SER A 61 3.21 -8.10 20.69
C SER A 61 2.71 -6.65 20.78
N VAL A 62 2.13 -6.15 19.69
CA VAL A 62 1.58 -4.79 19.62
C VAL A 62 0.06 -4.89 19.62
N ASP A 63 -0.58 -4.33 20.65
CA ASP A 63 -2.05 -4.32 20.79
C ASP A 63 -2.71 -3.40 19.76
N GLY A 64 -2.14 -2.21 19.53
CA GLY A 64 -2.66 -1.27 18.54
C GLY A 64 -2.10 0.15 18.66
N PHE A 65 -2.61 1.02 17.79
CA PHE A 65 -2.27 2.45 17.74
C PHE A 65 -3.57 3.26 17.67
N GLY A 66 -3.55 4.48 18.22
CA GLY A 66 -4.72 5.34 18.22
C GLY A 66 -4.41 6.76 18.68
N LEU A 67 -5.47 7.53 18.87
CA LEU A 67 -5.42 8.92 19.32
C LEU A 67 -6.45 9.16 20.42
N ALA A 68 -6.24 10.21 21.22
CA ALA A 68 -7.16 10.57 22.29
C ALA A 68 -8.43 11.23 21.73
N VAL A 69 -9.58 10.63 22.02
CA VAL A 69 -10.90 11.19 21.71
C VAL A 69 -11.37 12.02 22.92
N THR A 70 -10.97 13.30 22.93
CA THR A 70 -11.25 14.23 24.01
C THR A 70 -12.51 15.04 23.74
N GLN A 71 -13.03 15.76 24.75
CA GLN A 71 -14.14 16.69 24.57
C GLN A 71 -13.85 17.73 23.47
N ALA A 72 -12.62 18.25 23.40
CA ALA A 72 -12.20 19.18 22.36
C ALA A 72 -12.18 18.51 20.98
N SER A 73 -11.63 17.28 20.88
CA SER A 73 -11.64 16.50 19.63
C SER A 73 -13.06 16.27 19.12
N CYS A 74 -13.97 15.84 20.00
CA CYS A 74 -15.38 15.62 19.67
C CYS A 74 -16.10 16.91 19.27
N TYR A 75 -15.88 18.00 20.01
CA TYR A 75 -16.47 19.29 19.68
C TYR A 75 -16.07 19.73 18.26
N ASN A 76 -14.77 19.66 17.95
CA ASN A 76 -14.25 20.03 16.63
C ASN A 76 -14.81 19.13 15.51
N LEU A 77 -14.98 17.82 15.76
CA LEU A 77 -15.60 16.92 14.79
C LEU A 77 -17.10 17.21 14.58
N LEU A 78 -17.82 17.56 15.66
CA LEU A 78 -19.27 17.79 15.60
C LEU A 78 -19.65 19.11 14.95
N VAL A 79 -18.78 20.12 14.96
CA VAL A 79 -19.00 21.37 14.22
C VAL A 79 -18.77 21.25 12.71
N MET A 80 -18.09 20.18 12.25
CA MET A 80 -17.99 19.86 10.82
C MET A 80 -19.34 19.41 10.26
N ASN A 81 -19.57 19.62 8.95
CA ASN A 81 -20.71 18.98 8.29
C ASN A 81 -20.55 17.45 8.31
N ALA A 82 -21.67 16.73 8.13
CA ALA A 82 -21.70 15.28 8.29
C ALA A 82 -20.83 14.54 7.27
N ALA A 83 -20.73 15.03 6.03
CA ALA A 83 -19.94 14.39 4.98
C ALA A 83 -18.43 14.48 5.31
N ASP A 84 -17.95 15.67 5.68
CA ASP A 84 -16.53 15.89 5.97
C ASP A 84 -16.08 15.14 7.24
N ARG A 85 -16.93 15.11 8.27
CA ARG A 85 -16.66 14.31 9.48
C ARG A 85 -16.56 12.82 9.13
N THR A 86 -17.42 12.33 8.24
CA THR A 86 -17.40 10.92 7.82
C THR A 86 -16.19 10.60 6.94
N ALA A 87 -15.74 11.54 6.10
CA ALA A 87 -14.54 11.34 5.29
C ALA A 87 -13.24 11.35 6.12
N PHE A 88 -13.26 12.02 7.28
CA PHE A 88 -12.12 12.08 8.20
C PHE A 88 -11.99 10.84 9.08
N LEU A 89 -13.12 10.24 9.50
CA LEU A 89 -13.17 9.05 10.36
C LEU A 89 -12.98 7.76 9.56
#